data_AF-L9W9D0-F1
#
_entry.id   AF-L9W9D0-F1
#
_cell.length_a   1.000
_cell.length_b   1.000
_cell.length_c   1.000
_cell.angle_alpha   90.00
_cell.angle_beta   90.00
_cell.angle_gamma   90.00
#
_symmetry.space_group_name_H-M   'P 1'
#
loop_
_entity.id
_entity.type
_entity.pdbx_description
1 polymer ?
#
loop_
_entity_poly.entity_id
_entity_poly.type
_entity_poly.pdbx_seq_one_letter_code
_entity_poly.pdbx_strand_id
1 'polypeptide(L)' 'RPLATETLGWVAISPLLIVLRLVYYNLALSVAVFGGVWLAGAVGIPALSLVVALVVSVASMLAFPRLAESVYDTFRER' A
#
# COMPACT_ATOMS: atom_id res chain seq x y z
N ARG A 1 12.69 -19.98 -12.66
CA ARG A 1 12.94 -18.66 -12.02
C ARG A 1 12.92 -17.61 -13.15
N PRO A 2 12.15 -16.51 -13.12
CA PRO A 2 12.67 -15.22 -13.55
C PRO A 2 13.20 -14.51 -12.29
N LEU A 3 14.09 -15.14 -11.54
CA LEU A 3 15.53 -14.91 -11.46
C LEU A 3 16.26 -13.75 -12.09
N ALA A 4 15.89 -13.37 -13.29
CA ALA A 4 16.76 -12.58 -14.14
C ALA A 4 15.90 -11.54 -14.81
N THR A 5 15.37 -10.64 -13.98
CA THR A 5 15.20 -9.28 -14.47
C THR A 5 16.33 -8.48 -13.82
N GLU A 6 17.22 -7.92 -14.63
CA GLU A 6 18.23 -6.98 -14.14
C GLU A 6 17.59 -5.67 -13.63
N THR A 7 16.30 -5.48 -13.91
CA THR A 7 15.47 -4.41 -13.36
C THR A 7 15.22 -4.63 -11.88
N LEU A 8 16.19 -4.22 -11.09
CA LEU A 8 16.09 -3.98 -9.67
C LEU A 8 15.12 -2.80 -9.46
N GLY A 9 14.02 -3.03 -8.74
CA GLY A 9 12.95 -2.05 -8.54
C GLY A 9 11.82 -2.61 -7.68
N TRP A 10 10.66 -1.94 -7.66
CA TRP A 10 9.53 -2.29 -6.78
C TRP A 10 8.91 -3.69 -7.01
N VAL A 11 9.19 -4.32 -8.16
CA VAL A 11 8.73 -5.68 -8.49
C VAL A 11 9.62 -6.76 -7.86
N ALA A 12 10.79 -6.40 -7.32
CA ALA A 12 11.71 -7.35 -6.74
C ALA A 12 11.13 -8.05 -5.49
N ILE A 13 11.54 -9.31 -5.30
CA ILE A 13 11.24 -10.11 -4.11
C ILE A 13 12.49 -10.11 -3.22
N SER A 14 12.76 -8.96 -2.59
CA SER A 14 13.79 -8.82 -1.55
C SER A 14 13.14 -8.88 -0.16
N PRO A 15 13.85 -9.35 0.89
CA PRO A 15 13.33 -9.36 2.25
C PRO A 15 12.81 -7.98 2.70
N LEU A 16 13.53 -6.91 2.35
CA LEU A 16 13.12 -5.53 2.64
C LEU A 16 11.77 -5.17 2.00
N LEU A 17 11.58 -5.47 0.71
CA LEU A 17 10.32 -5.18 0.02
C LEU A 17 9.16 -6.06 0.50
N ILE A 18 9.44 -7.26 1.02
CA ILE A 18 8.41 -8.09 1.67
C ILE A 18 7.94 -7.43 2.96
N VAL A 19 8.87 -7.01 3.83
CA VAL A 19 8.52 -6.28 5.07
C VAL A 19 7.77 -4.99 4.75
N LEU A 20 8.23 -4.24 3.74
CA LEU A 20 7.57 -3.02 3.31
C LEU A 20 6.12 -3.28 2.87
N ARG A 21 5.87 -4.32 2.06
CA ARG A 21 4.50 -4.70 1.65
C ARG A 21 3.63 -5.02 2.85
N LEU A 22 4.14 -5.80 3.80
CA LEU A 22 3.39 -6.17 4.99
C LEU A 22 2.99 -4.95 5.81
N VAL A 23 3.93 -4.05 6.11
CA VAL A 23 3.63 -2.83 6.86
C VAL A 23 2.68 -1.92 6.07
N TYR A 24 2.99 -1.66 4.80
CA TYR A 24 2.23 -0.74 3.95
C TYR A 24 0.77 -1.16 3.80
N TYR A 25 0.50 -2.42 3.43
CA TYR A 25 -0.87 -2.87 3.19
C TYR A 25 -1.66 -3.06 4.48
N ASN A 26 -1.04 -3.39 5.61
CA ASN A 26 -1.76 -3.41 6.90
C ASN A 26 -2.14 -2.00 7.36
N LEU A 27 -1.29 -1.00 7.12
CA LEU A 27 -1.65 0.39 7.39
C LEU A 27 -2.76 0.87 6.45
N ALA A 28 -2.66 0.59 5.15
CA ALA A 28 -3.71 0.92 4.18
C ALA A 28 -5.05 0.25 4.55
N LEU A 29 -5.02 -1.03 4.94
CA LEU A 29 -6.21 -1.76 5.39
C LEU A 29 -6.81 -1.14 6.66
N SER A 30 -5.96 -0.77 7.62
CA SER A 30 -6.42 -0.10 8.85
C SER A 30 -7.11 1.23 8.54
N VAL A 31 -6.55 2.04 7.63
CA VAL A 31 -7.17 3.30 7.19
C VAL A 31 -8.48 3.04 6.46
N ALA A 32 -8.52 2.07 5.54
CA ALA A 32 -9.71 1.72 4.78
C ALA A 32 -10.87 1.29 5.68
N VAL A 33 -10.59 0.41 6.65
CA VAL A 33 -11.61 -0.14 7.57
C VAL A 33 -11.97 0.87 8.64
N PHE A 34 -11.03 1.26 9.50
CA PHE A 34 -11.34 2.11 10.65
C PHE A 34 -11.69 3.54 10.23
N GLY A 35 -10.98 4.09 9.25
CA GLY A 35 -11.28 5.41 8.71
C GLY A 35 -12.61 5.44 7.96
N GLY A 36 -12.92 4.39 7.18
CA GLY A 36 -14.19 4.26 6.47
C GLY A 36 -15.39 4.14 7.42
N VAL A 37 -15.28 3.32 8.46
CA VAL A 37 -16.33 3.17 9.50
C VAL A 37 -16.51 4.47 10.27
N TRP A 38 -15.42 5.11 10.68
CA TRP A 38 -15.47 6.38 11.40
C TRP A 38 -16.14 7.48 10.58
N LEU A 39 -15.75 7.64 9.31
CA LEU A 39 -16.34 8.65 8.43
C LEU A 39 -17.82 8.38 8.14
N ALA A 40 -18.18 7.12 7.88
CA ALA A 40 -19.58 6.72 7.68
C ALA A 40 -20.45 7.03 8.91
N GLY A 41 -19.91 6.80 10.12
CA GLY A 41 -20.56 7.16 11.38
C GLY A 41 -20.72 8.67 11.57
N ALA A 42 -19.68 9.45 11.23
CA ALA A 42 -19.71 10.91 11.34
C ALA A 42 -20.71 11.57 10.38
N VAL A 43 -20.87 11.02 9.17
CA VAL A 43 -21.78 11.56 8.13
C VAL A 43 -23.19 10.94 8.22
N GLY A 44 -23.34 9.80 8.90
CA GLY A 44 -24.62 9.09 9.03
C GLY A 44 -25.00 8.28 7.78
N ILE A 45 -24.05 7.97 6.90
CA ILE A 45 -24.28 7.20 5.66
C ILE A 45 -23.46 5.91 5.73
N PRO A 46 -24.08 4.75 6.10
CA PRO A 46 -23.34 3.50 6.28
C PRO A 46 -22.58 3.03 5.03
N ALA A 47 -23.19 3.19 3.85
CA ALA A 47 -22.59 2.80 2.57
C ALA A 47 -21.31 3.57 2.22
N LEU A 48 -21.07 4.73 2.85
CA LEU A 48 -19.86 5.53 2.64
C LEU A 48 -18.59 4.76 3.06
N SER A 49 -18.70 3.83 4.01
CA SER A 49 -17.58 2.97 4.43
C SER A 49 -17.03 2.14 3.26
N LEU A 50 -17.90 1.64 2.39
CA LEU A 50 -17.52 0.86 1.20
C LEU A 50 -16.82 1.75 0.16
N VAL A 51 -17.32 2.97 -0.03
CA VAL A 51 -16.72 3.95 -0.96
C VAL A 51 -15.32 4.34 -0.48
N VAL A 52 -15.17 4.64 0.82
CA VAL A 52 -13.86 4.95 1.40
C VAL A 52 -12.91 3.77 1.26
N ALA A 53 -13.37 2.55 1.59
CA ALA A 53 -12.55 1.35 1.46
C ALA A 53 -12.07 1.15 0.01
N LEU A 54 -12.95 1.34 -0.98
CA LEU A 54 -12.61 1.26 -2.40
C LEU A 54 -11.56 2.31 -2.78
N VAL A 55 -11.80 3.57 -2.43
CA VAL A 55 -10.90 4.69 -2.76
C VAL A 55 -9.52 4.50 -2.13
N VAL A 56 -9.46 4.15 -0.84
CA VAL A 56 -8.20 3.90 -0.13
C VAL A 56 -7.47 2.71 -0.73
N SER A 57 -8.18 1.63 -1.08
CA SER A 57 -7.58 0.44 -1.70
C SER A 57 -6.97 0.75 -3.06
N VAL A 58 -7.72 1.47 -3.93
CA VAL A 58 -7.23 1.88 -5.25
C VAL A 58 -6.06 2.83 -5.13
N ALA A 59 -6.17 3.85 -4.27
CA ALA A 59 -5.08 4.81 -4.04
C ALA A 59 -3.82 4.11 -3.53
N SER A 60 -3.96 3.16 -2.60
CA SER A 60 -2.82 2.42 -2.05
C SER A 60 -2.18 1.50 -3.09
N MET A 61 -3.00 0.83 -3.92
CA MET A 61 -2.51 0.01 -5.03
C MET A 61 -1.70 0.83 -6.03
N LEU A 62 -2.18 2.03 -6.39
CA LEU A 62 -1.50 2.90 -7.35
C LEU A 62 -0.27 3.60 -6.77
N ALA A 63 -0.25 3.88 -5.45
CA ALA A 63 0.86 4.54 -4.79
C ALA A 63 2.03 3.60 -4.46
N PHE A 64 1.77 2.30 -4.26
CA PHE A 64 2.79 1.35 -3.84
C PHE A 64 4.05 1.32 -4.73
N PRO A 65 3.98 1.29 -6.07
CA PRO A 65 5.17 1.25 -6.93
C PRO A 65 6.16 2.38 -6.64
N ARG A 66 5.67 3.62 -6.54
CA ARG A 66 6.49 4.81 -6.30
C ARG A 66 7.12 4.82 -4.91
N LEU A 67 6.39 4.35 -3.90
CA LEU A 67 6.91 4.24 -2.53
C LEU A 67 7.93 3.12 -2.40
N ALA A 68 7.72 2.00 -3.09
CA ALA A 68 8.65 0.89 -3.09
C ALA A 68 9.95 1.23 -3.84
N GLU A 69 9.87 1.99 -4.94
CA GLU A 69 11.04 2.56 -5.64
C GLU A 69 11.86 3.45 -4.70
N SER A 70 11.23 4.45 -4.05
CA SER A 70 11.97 5.38 -3.19
C SER A 70 12.66 4.70 -2.01
N VAL A 71 12.01 3.73 -1.38
CA VAL A 71 12.61 2.95 -0.28
C VAL A 71 13.74 2.06 -0.81
N TYR A 72 13.55 1.41 -1.96
CA TYR A 72 14.56 0.54 -2.54
C TYR A 72 15.84 1.30 -2.91
N ASP A 73 15.70 2.45 -3.57
CA ASP A 73 16.82 3.29 -3.98
C ASP A 73 17.60 3.82 -2.77
N THR A 74 16.88 4.31 -1.76
CA THR A 74 17.49 4.81 -0.50
C THR A 74 18.35 3.74 0.21
N PHE A 75 17.93 2.47 0.17
CA PHE A 75 18.67 1.38 0.79
C PHE A 75 19.79 0.82 -0.09
N ARG A 76 19.70 0.97 -1.41
CA ARG A 76 20.77 0.58 -2.34
C ARG A 76 21.95 1.53 -2.29
N GLU A 77 21.69 2.82 -2.08
CA GLU A 77 22.72 3.87 -1.99
C GLU A 77 23.48 3.87 -0.65
N ARG A 78 23.01 3.10 0.34
CA ARG A 78 23.67 2.90 1.64
C ARG A 78 24.52 1.64 1.67
#